data_AF-A0A0U1P3W5-F1
#
_entry.id   AF-A0A0U1P3W5-F1
#
_cell.length_a   1.000
_cell.length_b   1.000
_cell.length_c   1.000
_cell.angle_alpha   90.00
_cell.angle_beta   90.00
_cell.angle_gamma   90.00
#
_symmetry.space_group_name_H-M   'P 1'
#
loop_
_entity.id
_entity.type
_entity.pdbx_description
1 polymer ?
#
loop_
_entity_poly.entity_id
_entity_poly.type
_entity_poly.pdbx_seq_one_letter_code
_entity_poly.pdbx_strand_id
1 'polypeptide(L)'
;MALVSIYTVGRLNHPYDHPASREFFKVGNEVYRQANILGQLIEAFSPDGVPFSEEALKGDGFPILTLTVWKSLSILISFYIFRSA
;
A
#
# COMPACT_ATOMS: atom_id res chain seq x y z
N MET A 1 7.01 -22.88 -0.41
CA MET A 1 6.90 -21.56 -1.08
C MET A 1 6.13 -20.65 -0.14
N ALA A 2 6.70 -19.52 0.30
CA ALA A 2 6.10 -18.66 1.32
C ALA A 2 5.57 -17.39 0.67
N LEU A 3 4.28 -17.12 0.85
CA LEU A 3 3.65 -15.87 0.44
C LEU A 3 3.85 -14.84 1.54
N VAL A 4 4.05 -13.58 1.14
CA VAL A 4 4.13 -12.46 2.08
C VAL A 4 2.90 -11.61 1.87
N SER A 5 2.14 -11.38 2.95
CA SER A 5 1.04 -10.44 2.93
C SER A 5 1.36 -9.24 3.80
N ILE A 6 1.09 -8.04 3.28
CA ILE A 6 1.18 -6.80 4.04
C ILE A 6 -0.24 -6.28 4.19
N TYR A 7 -0.70 -6.24 5.43
CA TYR A 7 -1.94 -5.61 5.81
C TYR A 7 -1.64 -4.27 6.48
N THR A 8 -2.00 -3.19 5.80
CA THR A 8 -1.80 -1.82 6.30
C THR A 8 -3.15 -1.25 6.72
N VAL A 9 -3.23 -0.76 7.95
CA VAL A 9 -4.38 -0.04 8.48
C VAL A 9 -3.87 1.22 9.17
N GLY A 10 -4.46 2.37 8.86
CA GLY A 10 -4.08 3.63 9.49
C GLY A 10 -4.87 4.82 9.00
N ARG A 11 -4.41 6.02 9.38
CA ARG A 11 -4.97 7.29 8.93
C ARG A 11 -3.86 8.21 8.45
N LEU A 12 -4.11 8.91 7.34
CA LEU A 12 -3.20 9.95 6.87
C LEU A 12 -3.85 11.32 6.96
N ASN A 13 -3.12 12.24 7.57
CA ASN A 13 -3.44 13.66 7.51
C ASN A 13 -3.00 14.20 6.14
N HIS A 14 -3.88 14.99 5.51
CA HIS A 14 -3.59 15.63 4.22
C HIS A 14 -3.07 14.67 3.14
N PRO A 15 -3.78 13.56 2.85
CA PRO A 15 -3.31 12.55 1.89
C PRO A 15 -3.08 13.12 0.49
N TYR A 16 -3.84 14.14 0.10
CA TYR A 16 -3.79 14.76 -1.23
C TYR A 16 -3.28 16.22 -1.20
N ASP A 17 -3.36 16.87 -0.04
CA ASP A 17 -3.07 18.31 0.11
C ASP A 17 -1.61 18.59 0.46
N HIS A 18 -0.86 17.59 0.94
CA HIS A 18 0.56 17.74 1.24
C HIS A 18 1.45 17.19 0.12
N PRO A 19 2.42 17.96 -0.41
CA PRO A 19 3.31 17.52 -1.50
C PRO A 19 4.02 16.18 -1.24
N ALA A 20 4.51 15.96 -0.01
CA ALA A 20 5.18 14.71 0.35
C ALA A 20 4.23 13.49 0.33
N SER A 21 2.98 13.67 0.75
CA SER A 21 1.96 12.61 0.70
C SER A 21 1.62 12.26 -0.74
N ARG A 22 1.46 13.28 -1.60
CA ARG A 22 1.19 13.10 -3.03
C ARG A 22 2.32 12.36 -3.74
N GLU A 23 3.57 12.72 -3.46
CA GLU A 23 4.74 12.04 -4.02
C GLU A 23 4.81 10.58 -3.56
N PHE A 24 4.63 10.34 -2.25
CA PHE A 24 4.59 9.00 -1.68
C PHE A 24 3.54 8.11 -2.37
N PHE A 25 2.31 8.58 -2.54
CA PHE A 25 1.27 7.82 -3.23
C PHE A 25 1.54 7.61 -4.71
N LYS A 26 2.09 8.61 -5.40
CA LYS A 26 2.44 8.49 -6.82
C LYS A 26 3.51 7.41 -7.02
N VAL A 27 4.55 7.42 -6.20
CA VAL A 27 5.63 6.43 -6.25
C VAL A 27 5.11 5.05 -5.87
N GLY A 28 4.32 4.96 -4.79
CA GLY A 28 3.69 3.71 -4.35
C GLY A 28 2.81 3.09 -5.43
N ASN A 29 1.95 3.89 -6.06
CA ASN A 29 1.07 3.43 -7.16
C ASN A 29 1.86 2.92 -8.35
N GLU A 30 2.98 3.58 -8.70
CA GLU A 30 3.83 3.10 -9.80
C GLU A 30 4.51 1.77 -9.45
N VAL A 31 4.99 1.60 -8.21
CA VAL A 31 5.55 0.33 -7.73
C VAL A 31 4.49 -0.78 -7.79
N TYR A 32 3.27 -0.51 -7.31
CA TYR A 32 2.16 -1.47 -7.41
C TYR A 32 1.87 -1.86 -8.85
N ARG A 33 1.80 -0.87 -9.75
CA ARG A 33 1.53 -1.09 -11.17
C ARG A 33 2.60 -1.98 -11.81
N GLN A 34 3.87 -1.68 -11.57
CA GLN A 34 4.99 -2.47 -12.11
C GLN A 34 5.03 -3.89 -11.53
N ALA A 35 4.81 -4.05 -10.22
CA ALA A 35 4.78 -5.35 -9.58
C ALA A 35 3.61 -6.22 -10.11
N ASN A 36 2.46 -5.62 -10.40
CA ASN A 36 1.33 -6.29 -11.02
C ASN A 36 1.64 -6.73 -12.47
N ILE A 37 2.18 -5.82 -13.29
CA ILE A 37 2.58 -6.11 -14.69
C ILE A 37 3.61 -7.26 -14.75
N LEU A 38 4.58 -7.27 -13.83
CA LEU A 38 5.63 -8.29 -13.77
C LEU A 38 5.16 -9.60 -13.10
N GLY A 39 3.88 -9.68 -12.71
CA GLY A 39 3.28 -10.83 -12.02
C GLY A 39 3.95 -11.13 -10.68
N GLN A 40 4.55 -10.14 -10.03
CA GLN A 40 5.27 -10.28 -8.76
C GLN A 40 4.34 -10.02 -7.56
N LEU A 41 3.38 -9.13 -7.77
CA LEU A 41 2.22 -8.94 -6.92
C LEU A 41 1.16 -9.96 -7.35
N ILE A 42 0.71 -10.78 -6.39
CA ILE A 42 -0.34 -11.79 -6.63
C ILE A 42 -1.70 -11.09 -6.61
N GLU A 43 -1.93 -10.26 -5.60
CA GLU A 43 -3.19 -9.53 -5.46
C GLU A 43 -3.02 -8.27 -4.60
N ALA A 44 -3.79 -7.24 -4.93
CA ALA A 44 -3.98 -6.06 -4.10
C ALA A 44 -5.46 -5.83 -3.89
N PHE A 45 -5.89 -5.80 -2.63
CA PHE A 45 -7.26 -5.52 -2.27
C PHE A 45 -7.40 -4.03 -1.93
N SER A 46 -8.32 -3.37 -2.63
CA SER A 46 -8.76 -2.01 -2.30
C SER A 46 -9.61 -2.05 -1.03
N PRO A 47 -9.51 -1.04 -0.16
CA PRO A 47 -10.44 -0.87 0.96
C PRO A 47 -11.80 -0.33 0.54
N ASP A 48 -11.96 0.06 -0.73
CA ASP A 48 -13.21 0.64 -1.23
C ASP A 48 -14.38 -0.35 -1.03
N GLY A 49 -15.37 0.06 -0.23
CA GLY A 49 -16.51 -0.78 0.11
C GLY A 49 -16.29 -1.75 1.28
N VAL A 50 -15.12 -1.76 1.92
CA VAL A 50 -14.88 -2.50 3.15
C VAL A 50 -15.31 -1.66 4.35
N PRO A 51 -16.23 -2.15 5.20
CA PRO A 51 -16.59 -1.45 6.42
C PRO A 51 -15.39 -1.40 7.36
N PHE A 52 -14.95 -0.18 7.69
CA PHE A 52 -13.96 0.04 8.75
C PHE A 52 -14.62 -0.21 10.11
N SER A 53 -13.87 -0.79 11.07
CA SER A 53 -14.37 -0.88 12.44
C SER A 53 -14.56 0.52 13.03
N GLU A 54 -15.51 0.68 13.94
CA GLU A 54 -15.76 1.98 14.60
C GLU A 54 -14.51 2.53 15.31
N GLU A 55 -13.65 1.64 15.80
CA GLU A 55 -12.36 1.98 16.41
C GLU A 55 -11.35 2.51 15.39
N ALA A 56 -11.31 1.93 14.18
CA ALA A 56 -10.48 2.43 13.08
C ALA A 56 -11.02 3.77 12.50
N LEU A 57 -12.32 4.03 12.65
CA LEU A 57 -12.98 5.27 12.21
C LEU A 57 -12.82 6.44 13.18
N LYS A 58 -12.44 6.21 14.44
CA LYS A 58 -12.21 7.30 15.41
C LYS A 58 -10.89 8.03 15.11
N GLY A 59 -10.96 9.36 14.95
CA GLY A 59 -9.80 10.25 14.74
C GLY A 59 -9.88 11.08 13.46
N ASP A 60 -8.97 12.04 13.33
CA ASP A 60 -8.87 12.91 12.14
C ASP A 60 -8.02 12.27 11.02
N GLY A 61 -8.23 12.71 9.79
CA GLY A 61 -7.50 12.24 8.61
C GLY A 61 -8.23 11.18 7.78
N PHE A 62 -7.71 10.87 6.60
CA PHE A 62 -8.31 9.93 5.66
C PHE A 62 -7.93 8.49 6.02
N PRO A 63 -8.91 7.57 6.13
CA PRO A 63 -8.63 6.19 6.48
C PRO A 63 -7.94 5.47 5.32
N ILE A 64 -6.95 4.63 5.65
CA ILE A 64 -6.25 3.79 4.69
C ILE A 64 -6.33 2.35 5.16
N LEU A 65 -6.77 1.49 4.26
CA LEU A 65 -6.68 0.05 4.42
C LEU A 65 -6.15 -0.52 3.10
N THR A 66 -5.14 -1.36 3.14
CA THR A 66 -4.63 -2.05 1.95
C THR A 66 -4.11 -3.41 2.34
N LEU A 67 -4.44 -4.43 1.53
CA LEU A 67 -3.87 -5.76 1.67
C LEU A 67 -3.17 -6.12 0.37
N THR A 68 -1.90 -6.49 0.45
CA THR A 68 -1.11 -6.85 -0.72
C THR A 68 -0.43 -8.18 -0.50
N VAL A 69 -0.45 -9.03 -1.53
CA VAL A 69 0.10 -10.38 -1.45
C VAL A 69 1.22 -10.54 -2.47
N TRP A 70 2.39 -10.93 -1.99
CA TRP A 70 3.64 -11.01 -2.76
C TRP A 70 4.15 -12.44 -2.84
N LYS A 71 4.79 -12.75 -3.97
CA LYS A 71 5.37 -14.09 -4.22
C LYS A 71 6.54 -14.44 -3.31
N SER A 72 7.30 -13.46 -2.83
CA SER A 72 8.38 -13.66 -1.85
C SER A 72 8.78 -12.36 -1.15
N LEU A 73 9.43 -12.48 0.01
CA LEU A 73 9.99 -11.35 0.74
C LEU A 73 11.12 -10.65 -0.03
N SER A 74 11.95 -11.40 -0.74
CA SER A 74 13.06 -10.86 -1.53
C SER A 74 12.57 -9.93 -2.63
N ILE A 75 11.46 -10.28 -3.28
CA ILE A 75 10.82 -9.45 -4.31
C ILE A 75 10.30 -8.15 -3.69
N LEU A 76 9.59 -8.24 -2.57
CA LEU A 76 9.09 -7.07 -1.85
C LEU A 76 10.23 -6.11 -1.52
N ILE A 77 11.32 -6.63 -0.94
CA ILE A 77 12.50 -5.85 -0.57
C ILE A 77 13.13 -5.19 -1.81
N SER A 78 13.26 -5.91 -2.93
CA SER A 78 13.79 -5.32 -4.16
C SER A 78 12.94 -4.15 -4.67
N PHE A 79 11.61 -4.26 -4.63
CA PHE A 79 10.73 -3.14 -5.01
C PHE A 79 10.80 -1.95 -4.06
N TYR A 80 11.08 -2.20 -2.77
CA TYR A 80 11.22 -1.15 -1.76
C TYR A 80 12.62 -0.47 -1.82
N ILE A 81 13.68 -1.23 -2.10
CA ILE A 81 15.07 -0.74 -2.11
C ILE A 81 15.45 -0.07 -3.44
N PHE A 82 14.90 -0.51 -4.58
CA PHE A 82 15.30 -0.02 -5.91
C PHE A 82 15.05 1.49 -6.14
N ARG A 83 14.45 2.22 -5.19
CA ARG A 83 14.24 3.67 -5.30
C ARG A 83 14.70 4.51 -4.10
N SER A 84 15.46 3.93 -3.16
CA SER A 84 16.18 4.70 -2.11
C SER A 84 17.59 5.13 -2.55
N ALA A 85 17.95 4.92 -3.82
CA ALA A 85 19.22 5.32 -4.43
C ALA A 85 19.02 6.42 -5.48
#